data_AF-A0A1C3L545-F1
#
_entry.id   AF-A0A1C3L545-F1
#
_cell.length_a   1.000
_cell.length_b   1.000
_cell.length_c   1.000
_cell.angle_alpha   90.00
_cell.angle_beta   90.00
_cell.angle_gamma   90.00
#
_symmetry.space_group_name_H-M   'P 1'
#
loop_
_entity.id
_entity.type
_entity.pdbx_description
1 polymer ?
#
loop_
_entity_poly.entity_id
_entity_poly.type
_entity_poly.pdbx_seq_one_letter_code
_entity_poly.pdbx_strand_id
1 'polypeptide(L)'
;MNIIESSKDKERISLHSHITGLGLDMDGFVSDLYFEETKKKKNKIEQNGNGIIYNEDISKGLLPRDKFNGYEDNEDMCSSKADDESDNEEVVKNFHNCKGMVGQKKAREAAGIFINLIKEKNICKCLLLAGPSGSGKTAIAIAISKEISEESIPFCIFNASQVYSCEVKKTEILTQYIRKSIGVKIKEIKEVFEGEVINIEPFYDDTYEEKKISYVHITLKTMKEQKKIKIHSSIYENIEKEKIQEKDIIYIESHSGIVKRVGKCSSYQDMFDIETDTFVDLPKGNVHKKKNIIQNVTLYDLDVSNVQPKDNILNFLQNSKSKKTEITDKLRNEINKIVYKYVDQGIAQIVPGVLFIDEVHMLDIECFTYLNRTLESNLAPIVILATNRGICNIKGTNIISAHGIPVDLLDRIIIVKTMLYNKEEILQVLKLRCKFEKIKIENEALNYLADIGINCSLRYAIQLLTPAKILSKRKGKKKINKCIIEIVSSIFFDTKRSTQLLLSDKNKYLY
;
A
#
# COMPACT_ATOMS: atom_id res chain seq x y z
N MET A 1 23.36 -56.11 -13.47
CA MET A 1 23.11 -55.74 -12.06
C MET A 1 23.56 -54.31 -11.91
N ASN A 2 22.61 -53.37 -12.02
CA ASN A 2 22.01 -52.64 -10.88
C ASN A 2 22.98 -51.55 -10.37
N ILE A 3 22.65 -50.26 -10.26
CA ILE A 3 21.40 -49.50 -10.36
C ILE A 3 21.80 -48.06 -10.77
N ILE A 4 20.93 -47.46 -11.56
CA ILE A 4 20.91 -46.06 -11.96
C ILE A 4 20.55 -45.21 -10.74
N GLU A 5 21.42 -44.30 -10.31
CA GLU A 5 20.99 -43.06 -9.63
C GLU A 5 21.33 -41.88 -10.53
N SER A 6 20.30 -41.40 -11.21
CA SER A 6 20.36 -40.30 -12.15
C SER A 6 20.64 -39.00 -11.42
N SER A 7 21.72 -38.34 -11.84
CA SER A 7 21.93 -36.90 -11.83
C SER A 7 20.62 -36.11 -11.98
N LYS A 8 20.13 -35.55 -10.87
CA LYS A 8 19.09 -34.49 -10.84
C LYS A 8 19.71 -33.18 -10.34
N ASP A 9 20.83 -32.78 -10.93
CA ASP A 9 21.23 -31.38 -11.00
C ASP A 9 20.71 -30.83 -12.34
N LYS A 10 19.39 -30.65 -12.43
CA LYS A 10 18.77 -29.88 -13.51
C LYS A 10 18.59 -28.46 -13.00
N GLU A 11 19.41 -27.56 -13.56
CA GLU A 11 19.13 -26.16 -13.81
C GLU A 11 18.65 -25.35 -12.59
N ARG A 12 19.63 -24.89 -11.80
CA ARG A 12 19.48 -23.70 -10.95
C ARG A 12 19.18 -22.49 -11.85
N ILE A 13 17.91 -22.17 -12.03
CA ILE A 13 17.48 -20.85 -12.48
C ILE A 13 17.82 -19.91 -11.32
N SER A 14 18.91 -19.16 -11.47
CA SER A 14 19.33 -18.11 -10.55
C SER A 14 18.25 -17.02 -10.49
N LEU A 15 17.34 -17.11 -9.53
CA LEU A 15 16.35 -16.08 -9.19
C LEU A 15 17.03 -14.94 -8.42
N HIS A 16 18.02 -14.28 -9.03
CA HIS A 16 18.63 -13.08 -8.48
C HIS A 16 17.72 -11.88 -8.70
N SER A 17 16.68 -11.76 -7.88
CA SER A 17 15.99 -10.49 -7.67
C SER A 17 15.77 -10.30 -6.18
N HIS A 18 16.32 -9.22 -5.62
CA HIS A 18 16.07 -8.84 -4.24
C HIS A 18 14.62 -8.36 -4.12
N ILE A 19 13.71 -9.31 -3.84
CA ILE A 19 12.29 -9.07 -3.61
C ILE A 19 12.14 -8.61 -2.14
N THR A 20 12.53 -7.36 -1.90
CA THR A 20 12.60 -6.73 -0.57
C THR A 20 11.23 -6.43 0.03
N GLY A 21 10.15 -6.37 -0.77
CA GLY A 21 8.79 -6.05 -0.33
C GLY A 21 8.07 -7.20 0.36
N LEU A 22 8.32 -8.42 -0.13
CA LEU A 22 7.80 -9.66 0.44
C LEU A 22 8.75 -10.31 1.44
N GLY A 23 9.85 -9.65 1.81
CA GLY A 23 10.88 -10.17 2.73
C GLY A 23 11.47 -11.51 2.29
N LEU A 24 11.81 -11.60 1.00
CA LEU A 24 12.53 -12.74 0.45
C LEU A 24 14.04 -12.50 0.56
N ASP A 25 14.78 -13.56 0.83
CA ASP A 25 16.25 -13.56 0.78
C ASP A 25 16.77 -13.62 -0.67
N MET A 26 18.10 -13.63 -0.81
CA MET A 26 18.81 -13.62 -2.09
C MET A 26 18.49 -14.82 -2.98
N ASP A 27 17.98 -15.90 -2.37
CA ASP A 27 17.65 -17.17 -3.01
C ASP A 27 16.15 -17.33 -3.25
N GLY A 28 15.33 -16.34 -2.85
CA GLY A 28 13.89 -16.30 -3.08
C GLY A 28 13.03 -16.94 -1.98
N PHE A 29 13.59 -17.26 -0.82
CA PHE A 29 12.89 -17.85 0.34
C PHE A 29 12.55 -16.80 1.41
N VAL A 30 11.50 -17.06 2.21
CA VAL A 30 11.13 -16.15 3.31
C VAL A 30 12.01 -16.40 4.53
N SER A 31 12.94 -15.47 4.79
CA SER A 31 13.82 -15.48 5.97
C SER A 31 13.17 -14.82 7.19
N ASP A 32 12.21 -15.51 7.84
CA ASP A 32 11.82 -15.14 9.20
C ASP A 32 12.76 -15.83 10.21
N LEU A 33 13.93 -15.23 10.49
CA LEU A 33 15.00 -15.74 11.39
C LEU A 33 14.48 -16.20 12.77
N TYR A 34 13.43 -15.55 13.28
CA TYR A 34 12.81 -15.90 14.58
C TYR A 34 12.18 -17.30 14.62
N PHE A 35 11.73 -17.85 13.48
CA PHE A 35 11.06 -19.15 13.47
C PHE A 35 12.03 -20.34 13.42
N GLU A 36 13.24 -20.13 12.89
CA GLU A 36 14.26 -21.17 12.84
C GLU A 36 15.02 -21.29 14.16
N GLU A 37 15.27 -20.18 14.85
CA GLU A 37 15.92 -20.20 16.16
C GLU A 37 15.04 -20.77 17.27
N THR A 38 13.72 -20.51 17.23
CA THR A 38 12.75 -21.09 18.18
C THR A 38 12.57 -22.60 17.96
N LYS A 39 12.60 -23.07 16.70
CA LYS A 39 12.67 -24.52 16.40
C LYS A 39 13.99 -25.15 16.82
N LYS A 40 15.14 -24.48 16.60
CA LYS A 40 16.45 -24.97 17.05
C LYS A 40 16.57 -25.01 18.58
N LYS A 41 15.99 -24.02 19.30
CA LYS A 41 15.90 -24.04 20.76
C LYS A 41 14.98 -25.15 21.29
N LYS A 42 13.80 -25.36 20.68
CA LYS A 42 12.90 -26.48 21.03
C LYS A 42 13.54 -27.85 20.75
N ASN A 43 14.19 -28.04 19.59
CA ASN A 43 14.86 -29.29 19.26
C ASN A 43 16.10 -29.55 20.13
N LYS A 44 16.82 -28.52 20.59
CA LYS A 44 17.90 -28.67 21.59
C LYS A 44 17.37 -29.07 22.97
N ILE A 45 16.17 -28.62 23.35
CA ILE A 45 15.54 -29.00 24.62
C ILE A 45 15.00 -30.44 24.56
N GLU A 46 14.46 -30.88 23.42
CA GLU A 46 14.01 -32.27 23.22
C GLU A 46 15.17 -33.27 23.03
N GLN A 47 16.30 -32.86 22.44
CA GLN A 47 17.50 -33.71 22.32
C GLN A 47 18.29 -33.84 23.64
N ASN A 48 18.17 -32.87 24.55
CA ASN A 48 18.80 -32.95 25.88
C ASN A 48 17.93 -33.70 26.92
N GLY A 49 16.75 -34.18 26.53
CA GLY A 49 15.77 -34.82 27.44
C GLY A 49 15.76 -36.35 27.45
N ASN A 50 16.51 -37.03 26.58
CA ASN A 50 16.52 -38.50 26.52
C ASN A 50 17.93 -39.06 26.30
N GLY A 51 18.56 -39.46 27.40
CA GLY A 51 19.84 -40.16 27.41
C GLY A 51 20.04 -40.90 28.72
N ILE A 52 19.25 -41.96 28.95
CA ILE A 52 19.56 -42.98 29.96
C ILE A 52 20.62 -43.89 29.34
N ILE A 53 21.85 -43.84 29.86
CA ILE A 53 22.86 -44.88 29.67
C ILE A 53 23.28 -45.34 31.07
N TYR A 54 23.03 -46.62 31.34
CA TYR A 54 23.57 -47.38 32.47
C TYR A 54 25.09 -47.51 32.31
N ASN A 55 25.85 -47.31 33.39
CA ASN A 55 26.79 -48.32 33.89
C ASN A 55 27.38 -47.92 35.26
N GLU A 56 27.67 -48.98 36.01
CA GLU A 56 28.04 -49.11 37.41
C GLU A 56 29.35 -48.40 37.77
N ASP A 57 29.44 -47.81 38.97
CA ASP A 57 30.38 -48.27 40.01
C ASP A 57 30.28 -47.48 41.33
N ILE A 58 29.87 -48.21 42.38
CA ILE A 58 30.44 -48.31 43.73
C ILE A 58 31.06 -47.02 44.34
N SER A 59 30.39 -46.43 45.34
CA SER A 59 30.84 -46.51 46.75
C SER A 59 30.01 -45.64 47.72
N LYS A 60 29.52 -46.31 48.78
CA LYS A 60 29.34 -45.93 50.20
C LYS A 60 29.77 -44.48 50.55
N GLY A 61 29.09 -43.68 51.36
CA GLY A 61 27.99 -43.85 52.31
C GLY A 61 27.94 -42.63 53.25
N LEU A 62 27.06 -42.70 54.25
CA LEU A 62 26.90 -41.81 55.43
C LEU A 62 26.25 -40.42 55.26
N LEU A 63 24.98 -40.38 55.71
CA LEU A 63 24.32 -39.32 56.48
C LEU A 63 24.95 -39.20 57.91
N PRO A 64 24.57 -38.27 58.84
CA PRO A 64 23.63 -37.11 58.79
C PRO A 64 24.06 -35.84 59.61
N ARG A 65 23.13 -34.87 59.77
CA ARG A 65 22.99 -33.87 60.89
C ARG A 65 23.96 -32.66 60.84
N ASP A 66 23.67 -31.44 61.29
CA ASP A 66 22.55 -30.83 62.02
C ASP A 66 22.78 -29.29 62.06
N LYS A 67 21.68 -28.52 62.20
CA LYS A 67 21.53 -27.28 63.03
C LYS A 67 22.06 -25.88 62.62
N PHE A 68 21.07 -24.96 62.59
CA PHE A 68 20.92 -23.66 63.30
C PHE A 68 21.50 -22.33 62.75
N ASN A 69 20.53 -21.38 62.63
CA ASN A 69 20.49 -19.95 62.99
C ASN A 69 21.47 -18.92 62.42
N GLY A 70 20.91 -17.76 62.03
CA GLY A 70 21.56 -16.46 62.21
C GLY A 70 21.17 -15.39 61.19
N TYR A 71 20.63 -14.27 61.68
CA TYR A 71 20.25 -13.04 60.97
C TYR A 71 21.45 -12.35 60.28
N GLU A 72 21.21 -11.58 59.21
CA GLU A 72 21.24 -10.10 59.18
C GLU A 72 21.20 -9.55 57.75
N ASP A 73 20.50 -8.43 57.61
CA ASP A 73 20.32 -7.63 56.39
C ASP A 73 21.66 -7.11 55.84
N ASN A 74 21.77 -7.02 54.51
CA ASN A 74 22.46 -5.91 53.85
C ASN A 74 21.93 -5.75 52.42
N GLU A 75 21.44 -4.55 52.15
CA GLU A 75 21.17 -4.02 50.83
C GLU A 75 22.46 -4.01 50.02
N ASP A 76 22.43 -4.57 48.81
CA ASP A 76 23.24 -4.05 47.72
C ASP A 76 22.53 -4.23 46.38
N MET A 77 22.28 -3.08 45.76
CA MET A 77 21.83 -2.97 44.39
C MET A 77 22.78 -3.69 43.44
N CYS A 78 22.27 -4.56 42.58
CA CYS A 78 22.81 -4.64 41.23
C CYS A 78 21.74 -4.96 40.20
N SER A 79 21.77 -4.16 39.16
CA SER A 79 20.83 -4.00 38.06
C SER A 79 20.73 -5.23 37.15
N SER A 80 19.52 -5.72 36.92
CA SER A 80 19.16 -6.49 35.72
C SER A 80 18.14 -5.72 34.89
N LYS A 81 18.63 -4.69 34.18
CA LYS A 81 17.94 -4.01 33.07
C LYS A 81 18.84 -4.15 31.84
N ALA A 82 18.83 -5.31 31.19
CA ALA A 82 19.57 -5.48 29.93
C ALA A 82 18.91 -6.47 28.96
N ASP A 83 18.03 -7.37 29.43
CA ASP A 83 17.57 -8.48 28.58
C ASP A 83 16.27 -8.19 27.79
N ASP A 84 15.52 -7.13 28.11
CA ASP A 84 14.26 -6.81 27.40
C ASP A 84 14.45 -5.85 26.19
N GLU A 85 15.54 -5.08 26.13
CA GLU A 85 15.75 -4.09 25.05
C GLU A 85 16.42 -4.70 23.82
N SER A 86 17.35 -5.65 23.99
CA SER A 86 18.05 -6.34 22.90
C SER A 86 17.11 -7.19 22.03
N ASP A 87 16.23 -7.97 22.65
CA ASP A 87 15.22 -8.78 21.95
C ASP A 87 14.26 -7.89 21.14
N ASN A 88 13.87 -6.73 21.68
CA ASN A 88 13.00 -5.80 20.96
C ASN A 88 13.70 -5.12 19.77
N GLU A 89 15.00 -4.83 19.85
CA GLU A 89 15.76 -4.25 18.74
C GLU A 89 15.99 -5.24 17.59
N GLU A 90 16.27 -6.51 17.90
CA GLU A 90 16.53 -7.55 16.89
C GLU A 90 15.24 -8.00 16.17
N VAL A 91 14.13 -8.11 16.92
CA VAL A 91 12.77 -8.24 16.37
C VAL A 91 12.46 -7.09 15.41
N VAL A 92 12.81 -5.86 15.78
CA VAL A 92 12.55 -4.66 14.96
C VAL A 92 13.40 -4.65 13.69
N LYS A 93 14.68 -5.04 13.75
CA LYS A 93 15.55 -5.17 12.56
C LYS A 93 15.00 -6.19 11.56
N ASN A 94 14.52 -7.35 12.02
CA ASN A 94 13.93 -8.37 11.15
C ASN A 94 12.58 -7.93 10.53
N PHE A 95 11.78 -7.11 11.24
CA PHE A 95 10.56 -6.52 10.67
C PHE A 95 10.82 -5.47 9.59
N HIS A 96 11.93 -4.73 9.70
CA HIS A 96 12.37 -3.82 8.65
C HIS A 96 12.78 -4.57 7.37
N ASN A 97 13.33 -5.79 7.50
CA ASN A 97 13.66 -6.66 6.35
C ASN A 97 12.42 -7.16 5.58
N CYS A 98 11.26 -7.29 6.22
CA CYS A 98 10.01 -7.74 5.58
C CYS A 98 9.01 -6.61 5.29
N LYS A 99 9.43 -5.34 5.34
CA LYS A 99 8.59 -4.13 5.14
C LYS A 99 7.21 -4.15 5.83
N GLY A 100 7.12 -4.79 7.00
CA GLY A 100 5.89 -4.88 7.80
C GLY A 100 4.95 -6.05 7.48
N MET A 101 5.32 -6.98 6.59
CA MET A 101 4.64 -8.27 6.45
C MET A 101 5.08 -9.26 7.52
N VAL A 102 4.15 -10.11 7.97
CA VAL A 102 4.38 -11.12 9.01
C VAL A 102 3.77 -12.44 8.56
N GLY A 103 4.51 -13.55 8.72
CA GLY A 103 4.00 -14.88 8.41
C GLY A 103 3.69 -15.09 6.93
N GLN A 104 2.70 -15.96 6.64
CA GLN A 104 2.25 -16.31 5.27
C GLN A 104 3.40 -16.67 4.30
N LYS A 105 4.42 -17.39 4.80
CA LYS A 105 5.66 -17.67 4.06
C LYS A 105 5.42 -18.20 2.65
N LYS A 106 4.65 -19.29 2.54
CA LYS A 106 4.33 -19.93 1.25
C LYS A 106 3.63 -18.99 0.27
N ALA A 107 2.74 -18.12 0.75
CA ALA A 107 2.02 -17.19 -0.11
C ALA A 107 2.91 -16.03 -0.56
N ARG A 108 3.85 -15.59 0.30
CA ARG A 108 4.88 -14.58 -0.03
C ARG A 108 5.89 -15.11 -1.04
N GLU A 109 6.37 -16.34 -0.86
CA GLU A 109 7.26 -17.01 -1.81
C GLU A 109 6.59 -17.13 -3.19
N ALA A 110 5.35 -17.63 -3.23
CA ALA A 110 4.59 -17.72 -4.48
C ALA A 110 4.34 -16.35 -5.13
N ALA A 111 4.10 -15.30 -4.33
CA ALA A 111 3.99 -13.94 -4.82
C ALA A 111 5.32 -13.42 -5.41
N GLY A 112 6.46 -13.75 -4.81
CA GLY A 112 7.78 -13.41 -5.34
C GLY A 112 8.07 -14.07 -6.68
N ILE A 113 7.77 -15.37 -6.78
CA ILE A 113 7.88 -16.11 -8.04
C ILE A 113 6.98 -15.47 -9.10
N PHE A 114 5.74 -15.12 -8.75
CA PHE A 114 4.81 -14.45 -9.65
C PHE A 114 5.34 -13.10 -10.16
N ILE A 115 5.95 -12.30 -9.29
CA ILE A 115 6.58 -11.02 -9.68
C ILE A 115 7.73 -11.25 -10.66
N ASN A 116 8.57 -12.27 -10.43
CA ASN A 116 9.66 -12.61 -11.34
C ASN A 116 9.14 -13.07 -12.71
N LEU A 117 8.08 -13.88 -12.74
CA LEU A 117 7.44 -14.31 -13.98
C LEU A 117 6.90 -13.13 -14.80
N ILE A 118 6.33 -12.12 -14.13
CA ILE A 118 5.88 -10.88 -14.76
C ILE A 118 7.07 -10.13 -15.35
N LYS A 119 8.15 -9.94 -14.57
CA LYS A 119 9.34 -9.19 -15.00
C LYS A 119 10.08 -9.85 -16.17
N GLU A 120 10.12 -11.18 -16.23
CA GLU A 120 10.93 -11.91 -17.22
C GLU A 120 10.20 -12.24 -18.53
N LYS A 121 8.93 -12.69 -18.47
CA LYS A 121 8.28 -13.32 -19.65
C LYS A 121 6.87 -12.86 -19.95
N ASN A 122 6.24 -12.01 -19.13
CA ASN A 122 4.86 -11.53 -19.35
C ASN A 122 3.81 -12.64 -19.63
N ILE A 123 4.05 -13.89 -19.18
CA ILE A 123 3.23 -15.07 -19.56
C ILE A 123 1.92 -15.13 -18.78
N CYS A 124 1.95 -14.81 -17.47
CA CYS A 124 0.78 -14.89 -16.62
C CYS A 124 0.43 -13.51 -16.07
N LYS A 125 -0.74 -13.00 -16.46
CA LYS A 125 -1.27 -11.70 -16.03
C LYS A 125 -2.31 -11.80 -14.93
N CYS A 126 -2.65 -13.00 -14.44
CA CYS A 126 -3.72 -13.14 -13.46
C CYS A 126 -3.39 -14.13 -12.32
N LEU A 127 -3.56 -13.63 -11.08
CA LEU A 127 -3.28 -14.33 -9.83
C LEU A 127 -4.56 -14.38 -8.98
N LEU A 128 -4.93 -15.55 -8.48
CA LEU A 128 -6.01 -15.74 -7.51
C LEU A 128 -5.45 -16.00 -6.11
N LEU A 129 -5.71 -15.08 -5.18
CA LEU A 129 -5.48 -15.26 -3.75
C LEU A 129 -6.72 -15.90 -3.12
N ALA A 130 -6.61 -17.16 -2.73
CA ALA A 130 -7.72 -17.93 -2.15
C ALA A 130 -7.43 -18.28 -0.68
N GLY A 131 -8.34 -17.92 0.22
CA GLY A 131 -8.20 -18.33 1.62
C GLY A 131 -9.16 -17.61 2.57
N PRO A 132 -9.15 -17.95 3.86
CA PRO A 132 -10.14 -17.45 4.81
C PRO A 132 -10.10 -15.93 4.98
N SER A 133 -11.19 -15.36 5.48
CA SER A 133 -11.25 -13.93 5.82
C SER A 133 -10.18 -13.59 6.87
N GLY A 134 -9.47 -12.47 6.69
CA GLY A 134 -8.42 -12.05 7.62
C GLY A 134 -7.05 -12.71 7.45
N SER A 135 -6.84 -13.53 6.41
CA SER A 135 -5.55 -14.18 6.09
C SER A 135 -4.52 -13.29 5.37
N GLY A 136 -4.81 -12.00 5.16
CA GLY A 136 -3.83 -11.07 4.55
C GLY A 136 -3.80 -11.03 3.01
N LYS A 137 -4.82 -11.56 2.31
CA LYS A 137 -4.90 -11.51 0.83
C LYS A 137 -4.67 -10.10 0.25
N THR A 138 -5.40 -9.10 0.75
CA THR A 138 -5.24 -7.70 0.31
C THR A 138 -3.85 -7.15 0.64
N ALA A 139 -3.24 -7.57 1.76
CA ALA A 139 -1.90 -7.14 2.13
C ALA A 139 -0.84 -7.70 1.16
N ILE A 140 -0.97 -8.97 0.77
CA ILE A 140 -0.12 -9.59 -0.25
C ILE A 140 -0.29 -8.88 -1.61
N ALA A 141 -1.52 -8.57 -2.02
CA ALA A 141 -1.76 -7.85 -3.28
C ALA A 141 -1.12 -6.45 -3.29
N ILE A 142 -1.18 -5.72 -2.17
CA ILE A 142 -0.51 -4.42 -2.00
C ILE A 142 1.02 -4.59 -1.99
N ALA A 143 1.55 -5.66 -1.40
CA ALA A 143 2.97 -5.94 -1.42
C ALA A 143 3.47 -6.22 -2.85
N ILE A 144 2.74 -7.07 -3.59
CA ILE A 144 3.00 -7.34 -5.01
C ILE A 144 2.99 -6.04 -5.81
N SER A 145 1.97 -5.19 -5.65
CA SER A 145 1.90 -3.95 -6.40
C SER A 145 3.09 -3.03 -6.11
N LYS A 146 3.46 -2.84 -4.83
CA LYS A 146 4.62 -2.04 -4.44
C LYS A 146 5.97 -2.56 -4.97
N GLU A 147 6.05 -3.83 -5.31
CA GLU A 147 7.31 -4.49 -5.71
C GLU A 147 7.47 -4.66 -7.21
N ILE A 148 6.35 -4.72 -7.92
CA ILE A 148 6.29 -4.50 -9.36
C ILE A 148 6.56 -3.02 -9.68
N SER A 149 6.19 -2.11 -8.77
CA SER A 149 6.20 -0.67 -9.01
C SER A 149 7.53 0.02 -8.68
N GLU A 150 8.16 0.59 -9.71
CA GLU A 150 8.79 1.92 -9.58
C GLU A 150 7.67 2.96 -9.39
N GLU A 151 7.94 4.13 -8.78
CA GLU A 151 6.94 5.10 -8.25
C GLU A 151 5.78 5.54 -9.19
N SER A 152 5.78 5.17 -10.47
CA SER A 152 4.84 5.61 -11.51
C SER A 152 3.74 4.62 -11.92
N ILE A 153 3.63 3.42 -11.34
CA ILE A 153 2.64 2.41 -11.77
C ILE A 153 1.29 2.54 -11.02
N PRO A 154 0.13 2.55 -11.71
CA PRO A 154 -1.16 2.64 -11.05
C PRO A 154 -1.57 1.31 -10.38
N PHE A 155 -2.00 1.39 -9.12
CA PHE A 155 -2.63 0.29 -8.39
C PHE A 155 -4.10 0.62 -8.11
N CYS A 156 -5.01 -0.19 -8.65
CA CYS A 156 -6.44 0.03 -8.53
C CYS A 156 -7.10 -1.07 -7.69
N ILE A 157 -7.87 -0.68 -6.68
CA ILE A 157 -8.65 -1.59 -5.84
C ILE A 157 -10.12 -1.54 -6.30
N PHE A 158 -10.68 -2.69 -6.61
CA PHE A 158 -12.06 -2.88 -6.99
C PHE A 158 -12.70 -3.94 -6.09
N ASN A 159 -13.80 -3.63 -5.42
CA ASN A 159 -14.61 -4.67 -4.78
C ASN A 159 -15.65 -5.14 -5.81
N ALA A 160 -15.72 -6.46 -6.07
CA ALA A 160 -16.62 -7.04 -7.06
C ALA A 160 -18.09 -6.60 -6.91
N SER A 161 -18.57 -6.33 -5.70
CA SER A 161 -19.94 -5.83 -5.46
C SER A 161 -20.20 -4.44 -6.06
N GLN A 162 -19.16 -3.64 -6.30
CA GLN A 162 -19.26 -2.30 -6.91
C GLN A 162 -19.67 -2.35 -8.38
N VAL A 163 -19.64 -3.53 -9.02
CA VAL A 163 -20.07 -3.70 -10.41
C VAL A 163 -21.58 -3.47 -10.60
N TYR A 164 -22.36 -3.63 -9.53
CA TYR A 164 -23.80 -3.46 -9.57
C TYR A 164 -24.16 -1.99 -9.42
N SER A 165 -24.63 -1.37 -10.51
CA SER A 165 -25.14 -0.01 -10.53
C SER A 165 -26.43 0.07 -11.32
N CYS A 166 -27.33 0.96 -10.89
CA CYS A 166 -28.54 1.29 -11.64
C CYS A 166 -28.26 2.28 -12.79
N GLU A 167 -27.19 3.06 -12.69
CA GLU A 167 -26.90 4.15 -13.64
C GLU A 167 -25.98 3.71 -14.78
N VAL A 168 -25.08 2.76 -14.53
CA VAL A 168 -23.99 2.39 -15.43
C VAL A 168 -23.97 0.88 -15.60
N LYS A 169 -23.74 0.41 -16.83
CA LYS A 169 -23.58 -1.02 -17.12
C LYS A 169 -22.43 -1.65 -16.33
N LYS A 170 -22.59 -2.91 -15.96
CA LYS A 170 -21.58 -3.71 -15.26
C LYS A 170 -20.24 -3.77 -16.00
N THR A 171 -20.30 -4.03 -17.30
CA THR A 171 -19.13 -4.09 -18.19
C THR A 171 -18.42 -2.75 -18.27
N GLU A 172 -19.18 -1.65 -18.31
CA GLU A 172 -18.63 -0.30 -18.31
C GLU A 172 -17.87 0.00 -17.01
N ILE A 173 -18.43 -0.35 -15.84
CA ILE A 173 -17.74 -0.20 -14.55
C ILE A 173 -16.43 -0.98 -14.55
N LEU A 174 -16.44 -2.25 -14.96
CA LEU A 174 -15.21 -3.04 -15.09
C LEU A 174 -14.20 -2.39 -16.03
N THR A 175 -14.67 -1.89 -17.19
CA THR A 175 -13.82 -1.21 -18.17
C THR A 175 -13.12 0.00 -17.57
N GLN A 176 -13.83 0.80 -16.76
CA GLN A 176 -13.24 1.96 -16.08
C GLN A 176 -12.12 1.54 -15.13
N TYR A 177 -12.32 0.49 -14.33
CA TYR A 177 -11.28 0.00 -13.41
C TYR A 177 -10.08 -0.62 -14.14
N ILE A 178 -10.31 -1.32 -15.25
CA ILE A 178 -9.24 -1.82 -16.12
C ILE A 178 -8.42 -0.64 -16.68
N ARG A 179 -9.08 0.40 -17.20
CA ARG A 179 -8.38 1.57 -17.79
C ARG A 179 -7.69 2.43 -16.74
N LYS A 180 -8.22 2.53 -15.51
CA LYS A 180 -7.53 3.15 -14.36
C LYS A 180 -6.27 2.38 -13.96
N SER A 181 -6.20 1.09 -14.28
CA SER A 181 -5.05 0.24 -13.98
C SER A 181 -4.00 0.24 -15.10
N ILE A 182 -4.19 1.03 -16.16
CA ILE A 182 -3.22 1.16 -17.26
C ILE A 182 -2.70 2.60 -17.27
N GLY A 183 -1.41 2.77 -16.99
CA GLY A 183 -0.73 4.04 -16.99
C GLY A 183 -0.15 4.40 -18.36
N VAL A 184 -0.04 5.69 -18.64
CA VAL A 184 0.65 6.27 -19.78
C VAL A 184 1.60 7.32 -19.22
N LYS A 185 2.90 7.08 -19.42
CA LYS A 185 3.99 7.97 -19.02
C LYS A 185 4.33 8.85 -20.22
N ILE A 186 3.92 10.10 -20.18
CA ILE A 186 4.14 11.08 -21.25
C ILE A 186 5.37 11.92 -20.88
N LYS A 187 6.34 11.98 -21.79
CA LYS A 187 7.52 12.82 -21.67
C LYS A 187 7.30 14.07 -22.50
N GLU A 188 7.14 15.20 -21.82
CA GLU A 188 6.97 16.50 -22.44
C GLU A 188 8.17 17.39 -22.16
N ILE A 189 8.67 18.07 -23.19
CA ILE A 189 9.68 19.12 -23.01
C ILE A 189 8.93 20.43 -22.86
N LYS A 190 8.93 21.00 -21.65
CA LYS A 190 8.32 22.30 -21.39
C LYS A 190 9.38 23.39 -21.32
N GLU A 191 9.06 24.53 -21.93
CA GLU A 191 9.80 25.77 -21.74
C GLU A 191 9.32 26.43 -20.44
N VAL A 192 10.28 26.69 -19.55
CA VAL A 192 10.00 27.19 -18.20
C VAL A 192 10.89 28.38 -17.88
N PHE A 193 10.33 29.32 -17.13
CA PHE A 193 11.07 30.38 -16.48
C PHE A 193 11.09 30.12 -14.98
N GLU A 194 12.29 30.08 -14.40
CA GLU A 194 12.44 29.98 -12.95
C GLU A 194 13.51 30.93 -12.45
N GLY A 195 13.26 31.46 -11.26
CA GLY A 195 14.15 32.42 -10.63
C GLY A 195 13.51 33.07 -9.42
N GLU A 196 14.33 33.75 -8.65
CA GLU A 196 13.89 34.68 -7.62
C GLU A 196 13.31 35.94 -8.28
N VAL A 197 12.13 36.36 -7.83
CA VAL A 197 11.48 37.59 -8.26
C VAL A 197 12.19 38.77 -7.64
N ILE A 198 12.78 39.63 -8.47
CA ILE A 198 13.38 40.89 -8.02
C ILE A 198 12.34 42.01 -8.06
N ASN A 199 11.55 42.07 -9.14
CA ASN A 199 10.59 43.15 -9.37
C ASN A 199 9.52 42.68 -10.35
N ILE A 200 8.27 43.13 -10.13
CA ILE A 200 7.09 42.90 -10.97
C ILE A 200 6.50 44.26 -11.35
N GLU A 201 6.54 44.59 -12.63
CA GLU A 201 6.07 45.88 -13.19
C GLU A 201 4.90 45.64 -14.16
N PRO A 202 3.64 45.84 -13.75
CA PRO A 202 2.50 45.74 -14.65
C PRO A 202 2.38 46.97 -15.55
N PHE A 203 2.07 46.75 -16.84
CA PHE A 203 1.79 47.81 -17.82
C PHE A 203 0.31 47.82 -18.19
N TYR A 204 -0.32 48.98 -18.04
CA TYR A 204 -1.74 49.19 -18.33
C TYR A 204 -1.91 49.76 -19.73
N ASP A 205 -2.99 49.36 -20.40
CA ASP A 205 -3.42 50.01 -21.64
C ASP A 205 -4.27 51.23 -21.29
N ASP A 206 -3.88 52.41 -21.76
CA ASP A 206 -4.56 53.68 -21.48
C ASP A 206 -5.73 53.95 -22.45
N THR A 207 -6.04 53.01 -23.35
CA THR A 207 -7.09 53.17 -24.38
C THR A 207 -8.52 52.88 -23.88
N TYR A 208 -8.69 52.28 -22.70
CA TYR A 208 -10.01 51.94 -22.12
C TYR A 208 -10.23 52.65 -20.78
N GLU A 209 -11.49 53.02 -20.46
CA GLU A 209 -11.85 53.66 -19.17
C GLU A 209 -11.56 52.74 -17.96
N GLU A 210 -11.61 51.42 -18.17
CA GLU A 210 -11.10 50.43 -17.22
C GLU A 210 -9.64 50.09 -17.54
N LYS A 211 -8.74 50.37 -16.58
CA LYS A 211 -7.30 50.08 -16.68
C LYS A 211 -7.04 48.57 -16.79
N LYS A 212 -7.08 48.05 -18.00
CA LYS A 212 -6.77 46.65 -18.28
C LYS A 212 -5.26 46.47 -18.43
N ILE A 213 -4.71 45.48 -17.74
CA ILE A 213 -3.29 45.14 -17.87
C ILE A 213 -3.06 44.54 -19.25
N SER A 214 -2.11 45.09 -20.00
CA SER A 214 -1.73 44.60 -21.34
C SER A 214 -0.65 43.52 -21.23
N TYR A 215 0.40 43.78 -20.45
CA TYR A 215 1.48 42.83 -20.16
C TYR A 215 2.18 43.20 -18.86
N VAL A 216 3.02 42.31 -18.36
CA VAL A 216 3.78 42.51 -17.13
C VAL A 216 5.24 42.20 -17.38
N HIS A 217 6.11 43.08 -16.89
CA HIS A 217 7.53 42.85 -16.89
C HIS A 217 7.96 42.27 -15.54
N ILE A 218 8.57 41.09 -15.57
CA ILE A 218 9.11 40.45 -14.36
C ILE A 218 10.60 40.34 -14.51
N THR A 219 11.33 40.75 -13.48
CA THR A 219 12.78 40.58 -13.41
C THR A 219 13.09 39.38 -12.53
N LEU A 220 13.64 38.33 -13.13
CA LEU A 220 13.99 37.10 -12.45
C LEU A 220 15.51 36.96 -12.29
N LYS A 221 15.94 36.44 -11.14
CA LYS A 221 17.34 36.14 -10.81
C LYS A 221 17.58 34.66 -10.63
N THR A 222 18.71 34.20 -11.14
CA THR A 222 19.29 32.88 -10.89
C THR A 222 20.73 33.05 -10.40
N MET A 223 21.40 31.95 -10.04
CA MET A 223 22.84 32.00 -9.72
C MET A 223 23.71 32.46 -10.90
N LYS A 224 23.24 32.29 -12.14
CA LYS A 224 24.03 32.58 -13.34
C LYS A 224 23.70 33.93 -13.96
N GLU A 225 22.42 34.28 -14.03
CA GLU A 225 21.96 35.48 -14.72
C GLU A 225 20.76 36.14 -14.04
N GLN A 226 20.58 37.42 -14.35
CA GLN A 226 19.37 38.18 -14.06
C GLN A 226 18.75 38.61 -15.38
N LYS A 227 17.45 38.35 -15.57
CA LYS A 227 16.76 38.59 -16.84
C LYS A 227 15.39 39.21 -16.63
N LYS A 228 15.11 40.30 -17.36
CA LYS A 228 13.79 40.91 -17.46
C LYS A 228 13.01 40.20 -18.57
N ILE A 229 11.86 39.63 -18.23
CA ILE A 229 10.96 38.92 -19.14
C ILE A 229 9.64 39.68 -19.31
N LYS A 230 9.03 39.57 -20.49
CA LYS A 230 7.70 40.12 -20.78
C LYS A 230 6.69 38.99 -20.73
N ILE A 231 5.66 39.14 -19.90
CA ILE A 231 4.64 38.13 -19.65
C ILE A 231 3.28 38.68 -20.07
N HIS A 232 2.45 37.83 -20.69
CA HIS A 232 1.10 38.19 -21.11
C HIS A 232 0.17 38.42 -19.89
N SER A 233 -0.81 39.31 -20.03
CA SER A 233 -1.74 39.69 -18.96
C SER A 233 -2.49 38.51 -18.32
N SER A 234 -2.80 37.47 -19.10
CA SER A 234 -3.46 36.25 -18.59
C SER A 234 -2.67 35.51 -17.51
N ILE A 235 -1.34 35.60 -17.52
CA ILE A 235 -0.49 34.95 -16.52
C ILE A 235 -0.42 35.80 -15.24
N TYR A 236 -0.57 37.12 -15.36
CA TYR A 236 -0.55 38.03 -14.20
C TYR A 236 -1.68 37.74 -13.21
N GLU A 237 -2.88 37.39 -13.70
CA GLU A 237 -3.98 36.96 -12.82
C GLU A 237 -3.59 35.74 -11.96
N ASN A 238 -2.78 34.83 -12.49
CA ASN A 238 -2.30 33.66 -11.74
C ASN A 238 -1.22 34.05 -10.73
N ILE A 239 -0.41 35.07 -11.02
CA ILE A 239 0.60 35.62 -10.11
C ILE A 239 -0.08 36.25 -8.88
N GLU A 240 -1.16 37.02 -9.11
CA GLU A 240 -1.96 37.60 -8.02
C GLU A 240 -2.66 36.52 -7.18
N LYS A 241 -3.24 35.49 -7.82
CA LYS A 241 -3.88 34.36 -7.11
C LYS A 241 -2.90 33.61 -6.21
N GLU A 242 -1.68 33.38 -6.68
CA GLU A 242 -0.60 32.71 -5.93
C GLU A 242 0.09 33.65 -4.91
N LYS A 243 -0.32 34.93 -4.84
CA LYS A 243 0.22 35.96 -3.93
C LYS A 243 1.74 36.07 -3.99
N ILE A 244 2.29 36.07 -5.19
CA ILE A 244 3.73 36.11 -5.42
C ILE A 244 4.27 37.51 -5.08
N GLN A 245 5.36 37.54 -4.32
CA GLN A 245 6.03 38.76 -3.88
C GLN A 245 7.49 38.78 -4.35
N GLU A 246 8.12 39.94 -4.23
CA GLU A 246 9.57 40.05 -4.38
C GLU A 246 10.27 39.12 -3.37
N LYS A 247 11.41 38.55 -3.79
CA LYS A 247 12.21 37.53 -3.08
C LYS A 247 11.62 36.12 -3.05
N ASP A 248 10.44 35.91 -3.64
CA ASP A 248 9.93 34.57 -3.88
C ASP A 248 10.64 33.90 -5.07
N ILE A 249 10.89 32.61 -4.97
CA ILE A 249 11.31 31.77 -6.09
C ILE A 249 10.07 31.22 -6.76
N ILE A 250 9.95 31.46 -8.06
CA ILE A 250 8.78 31.08 -8.84
C ILE A 250 9.13 30.18 -10.01
N TYR A 251 8.12 29.46 -10.47
CA TYR A 251 8.16 28.61 -11.64
C TYR A 251 7.00 28.99 -12.56
N ILE A 252 7.31 29.37 -13.80
CA ILE A 252 6.33 29.75 -14.82
C ILE A 252 6.49 28.84 -16.04
N GLU A 253 5.41 28.21 -16.49
CA GLU A 253 5.36 27.48 -17.75
C GLU A 253 4.94 28.39 -18.90
N SER A 254 5.79 28.54 -19.93
CA SER A 254 5.58 29.53 -21.02
C SER A 254 4.27 29.32 -21.80
N HIS A 255 3.87 28.06 -22.01
CA HIS A 255 2.74 27.72 -22.89
C HIS A 255 1.42 27.57 -22.13
N SER A 256 1.44 26.99 -20.92
CA SER A 256 0.23 26.75 -20.14
C SER A 256 -0.17 27.95 -19.28
N GLY A 257 0.76 28.89 -19.06
CA GLY A 257 0.54 30.04 -18.17
C GLY A 257 0.41 29.67 -16.70
N ILE A 258 0.74 28.43 -16.33
CA ILE A 258 0.75 27.96 -14.94
C ILE A 258 1.91 28.63 -14.22
N VAL A 259 1.59 29.24 -13.08
CA VAL A 259 2.55 29.86 -12.18
C VAL A 259 2.50 29.13 -10.84
N LYS A 260 3.66 28.85 -10.26
CA LYS A 260 3.78 28.24 -8.92
C LYS A 260 4.80 29.01 -8.08
N ARG A 261 4.43 29.34 -6.84
CA ARG A 261 5.34 29.82 -5.81
C ARG A 261 6.09 28.63 -5.22
N VAL A 262 7.40 28.54 -5.46
CA VAL A 262 8.24 27.41 -5.02
C VAL A 262 8.66 27.58 -3.55
N GLY A 263 8.88 28.83 -3.13
CA GLY A 263 9.27 29.18 -1.76
C GLY A 263 9.93 30.55 -1.72
N LYS A 264 10.41 30.98 -0.55
CA LYS A 264 11.22 32.19 -0.42
C LYS A 264 12.70 31.89 -0.61
N CYS A 265 13.46 32.86 -1.11
CA CYS A 265 14.90 32.70 -1.25
C CYS A 265 15.59 32.54 0.12
N SER A 266 16.39 31.47 0.27
CA SER A 266 17.11 31.11 1.51
C SER A 266 18.07 32.19 2.00
N SER A 267 18.54 33.08 1.12
CA SER A 267 19.43 34.20 1.48
C SER A 267 18.79 35.20 2.44
N TYR A 268 17.46 35.17 2.61
CA TYR A 268 16.72 36.07 3.50
C TYR A 268 16.16 35.36 4.73
N GLN A 269 16.60 34.13 5.03
CA GLN A 269 16.10 33.34 6.15
C GLN A 269 16.23 34.06 7.50
N ASP A 270 17.31 34.82 7.70
CA ASP A 270 17.55 35.57 8.95
C ASP A 270 16.69 36.85 9.09
N MET A 271 16.01 37.28 8.02
CA MET A 271 15.24 38.52 7.98
C MET A 271 13.74 38.31 8.21
N PHE A 272 13.28 37.06 8.27
CA PHE A 272 11.86 36.71 8.37
C PHE A 272 11.62 35.70 9.49
N ASP A 273 10.93 36.14 10.54
CA ASP A 273 10.66 35.34 11.74
C ASP A 273 9.27 34.66 11.67
N ILE A 274 8.99 33.94 10.58
CA ILE A 274 7.68 33.29 10.38
C ILE A 274 7.86 31.80 10.10
N GLU A 275 7.31 30.97 11.00
CA GLU A 275 7.40 29.51 11.08
C GLU A 275 6.74 28.73 9.90
N THR A 276 6.27 29.39 8.84
CA THR A 276 5.43 28.76 7.79
C THR A 276 5.91 28.89 6.35
N ASP A 277 6.88 29.75 6.02
CA ASP A 277 7.40 29.84 4.65
C ASP A 277 8.49 28.78 4.39
N THR A 278 8.41 28.11 3.24
CA THR A 278 9.45 27.17 2.80
C THR A 278 10.59 27.95 2.13
N PHE A 279 11.81 27.82 2.67
CA PHE A 279 12.99 28.46 2.11
C PHE A 279 13.67 27.55 1.09
N VAL A 280 14.01 28.12 -0.07
CA VAL A 280 14.56 27.41 -1.22
C VAL A 280 15.76 28.19 -1.76
N ASP A 281 16.78 27.47 -2.21
CA ASP A 281 17.98 28.09 -2.78
C ASP A 281 17.74 28.66 -4.17
N LEU A 282 18.55 29.66 -4.53
CA LEU A 282 18.57 30.26 -5.86
C LEU A 282 18.73 29.19 -6.95
N PRO A 283 17.86 29.18 -7.98
CA PRO A 283 17.98 28.22 -9.07
C PRO A 283 19.32 28.34 -9.82
N LYS A 284 19.87 27.18 -10.20
CA LYS A 284 21.08 27.10 -11.03
C LYS A 284 20.74 27.19 -12.53
N GLY A 285 21.67 27.74 -13.31
CA GLY A 285 21.54 27.87 -14.76
C GLY A 285 20.80 29.14 -15.19
N ASN A 286 20.34 29.17 -16.44
CA ASN A 286 19.63 30.32 -17.00
C ASN A 286 18.21 30.45 -16.44
N VAL A 287 17.66 31.66 -16.47
CA VAL A 287 16.26 31.95 -16.09
C VAL A 287 15.30 31.20 -17.01
N HIS A 288 15.57 31.22 -18.33
CA HIS A 288 14.80 30.47 -19.32
C HIS A 288 15.49 29.14 -19.63
N LYS A 289 14.78 28.03 -19.45
CA LYS A 289 15.30 26.71 -19.79
C LYS A 289 14.22 25.73 -20.21
N LYS A 290 14.65 24.66 -20.88
CA LYS A 290 13.81 23.52 -21.24
C LYS A 290 13.93 22.46 -20.15
N LYS A 291 12.80 22.08 -19.54
CA LYS A 291 12.72 20.98 -18.58
C LYS A 291 11.96 19.81 -19.19
N ASN A 292 12.53 18.61 -19.06
CA ASN A 292 11.83 17.37 -19.37
C ASN A 292 10.90 17.06 -18.20
N ILE A 293 9.59 17.18 -18.43
CA ILE A 293 8.57 16.86 -17.45
C ILE A 293 7.99 15.50 -17.82
N ILE A 294 7.96 14.61 -16.85
CA ILE A 294 7.34 13.31 -16.97
C ILE A 294 5.98 13.40 -16.29
N GLN A 295 4.92 13.22 -17.08
CA GLN A 295 3.55 13.17 -16.56
C GLN A 295 3.04 11.74 -16.63
N ASN A 296 2.57 11.23 -15.50
CA ASN A 296 1.90 9.93 -15.43
C ASN A 296 0.39 10.18 -15.41
N VAL A 297 -0.31 9.66 -16.41
CA VAL A 297 -1.78 9.68 -16.50
C VAL A 297 -2.29 8.27 -16.72
N THR A 298 -3.54 7.97 -16.36
CA THR A 298 -4.15 6.69 -16.73
C THR A 298 -4.91 6.81 -18.04
N LEU A 299 -5.16 5.68 -18.71
CA LEU A 299 -6.04 5.67 -19.89
C LEU A 299 -7.46 6.17 -19.56
N TYR A 300 -7.92 5.95 -18.33
CA TYR A 300 -9.21 6.47 -17.88
C TYR A 300 -9.20 8.01 -17.75
N ASP A 301 -8.11 8.61 -17.25
CA ASP A 301 -8.01 10.07 -17.14
C ASP A 301 -8.05 10.74 -18.52
N LEU A 302 -7.40 10.10 -19.51
CA LEU A 302 -7.48 10.54 -20.91
C LEU A 302 -8.90 10.41 -21.47
N ASP A 303 -9.62 9.33 -21.15
CA ASP A 303 -11.03 9.17 -21.54
C ASP A 303 -11.90 10.31 -21.01
N VAL A 304 -11.86 10.53 -19.69
CA VAL A 304 -12.71 11.55 -19.03
C VAL A 304 -12.39 12.95 -19.53
N SER A 305 -11.11 13.26 -19.75
CA SER A 305 -10.68 14.57 -20.23
C SER A 305 -11.18 14.90 -21.64
N ASN A 306 -11.40 13.89 -22.49
CA ASN A 306 -11.93 14.07 -23.84
C ASN A 306 -13.47 14.08 -23.90
N VAL A 307 -14.16 13.46 -22.94
CA VAL A 307 -15.63 13.52 -22.84
C VAL A 307 -16.11 14.89 -22.36
N GLN A 308 -15.37 15.52 -21.44
CA GLN A 308 -15.68 16.84 -20.90
C GLN A 308 -14.54 17.82 -21.21
N PRO A 309 -14.44 18.34 -22.45
CA PRO A 309 -13.52 19.45 -22.72
C PRO A 309 -13.87 20.62 -21.80
N LYS A 310 -12.86 21.22 -21.16
CA LYS A 310 -12.95 22.22 -20.08
C LYS A 310 -13.47 23.60 -20.56
N ASP A 311 -14.47 23.64 -21.44
CA ASP A 311 -14.95 24.88 -22.05
C ASP A 311 -16.15 25.51 -21.34
N ASN A 312 -16.64 24.98 -20.21
CA ASN A 312 -17.76 25.59 -19.48
C ASN A 312 -17.60 25.51 -17.95
N ILE A 313 -16.82 26.43 -17.40
CA ILE A 313 -16.63 26.66 -15.95
C ILE A 313 -17.98 26.97 -15.25
N LEU A 314 -18.98 27.48 -15.98
CA LEU A 314 -20.30 27.81 -15.43
C LEU A 314 -21.13 26.58 -14.99
N ASN A 315 -20.79 25.38 -15.48
CA ASN A 315 -21.49 24.14 -15.10
C ASN A 315 -20.88 23.44 -13.87
N PHE A 316 -19.71 23.87 -13.40
CA PHE A 316 -19.00 23.23 -12.29
C PHE A 316 -19.65 23.53 -10.92
N LEU A 317 -20.33 24.67 -10.78
CA LEU A 317 -21.00 25.08 -9.54
C LEU A 317 -22.46 24.62 -9.43
N GLN A 318 -23.11 24.23 -10.52
CA GLN A 318 -24.52 23.78 -10.51
C GLN A 318 -24.71 22.26 -10.58
N ASN A 319 -23.68 21.49 -10.97
CA ASN A 319 -23.78 20.04 -11.13
C ASN A 319 -22.82 19.25 -10.22
N SER A 320 -22.98 19.41 -8.90
CA SER A 320 -22.43 18.47 -7.91
C SER A 320 -23.07 17.07 -7.95
N LYS A 321 -23.96 16.83 -8.94
CA LYS A 321 -24.51 15.53 -9.35
C LYS A 321 -24.30 15.33 -10.85
N SER A 322 -23.07 15.36 -11.34
CA SER A 322 -22.81 14.86 -12.69
C SER A 322 -23.17 13.37 -12.70
N LYS A 323 -24.24 13.01 -13.43
CA LYS A 323 -24.58 11.61 -13.70
C LYS A 323 -23.33 10.92 -14.24
N LYS A 324 -23.04 9.70 -13.78
CA LYS A 324 -21.93 8.91 -14.34
C LYS A 324 -22.20 8.70 -15.84
N THR A 325 -21.53 9.47 -16.70
CA THR A 325 -21.68 9.36 -18.15
C THR A 325 -20.92 8.13 -18.64
N GLU A 326 -21.59 7.21 -19.32
CA GLU A 326 -20.93 6.08 -19.98
C GLU A 326 -20.01 6.60 -21.10
N ILE A 327 -18.77 6.13 -21.12
CA ILE A 327 -17.82 6.51 -22.16
C ILE A 327 -17.97 5.53 -23.33
N THR A 328 -18.24 6.05 -24.52
CA THR A 328 -18.44 5.19 -25.70
C THR A 328 -17.15 4.49 -26.14
N ASP A 329 -17.29 3.28 -26.66
CA ASP A 329 -16.15 2.52 -27.20
C ASP A 329 -15.49 3.22 -28.40
N LYS A 330 -16.25 4.02 -29.15
CA LYS A 330 -15.70 4.83 -30.26
C LYS A 330 -14.65 5.81 -29.75
N LEU A 331 -14.97 6.57 -28.71
CA LEU A 331 -14.03 7.52 -28.10
C LEU A 331 -12.80 6.79 -27.54
N ARG A 332 -13.00 5.67 -26.85
CA ARG A 332 -11.88 4.86 -26.33
C ARG A 332 -10.95 4.38 -27.42
N ASN A 333 -11.51 3.95 -28.56
CA ASN A 333 -10.72 3.51 -29.71
C ASN A 333 -9.94 4.68 -30.34
N GLU A 334 -10.52 5.87 -30.40
CA GLU A 334 -9.82 7.08 -30.84
C GLU A 334 -8.66 7.44 -29.90
N ILE A 335 -8.90 7.41 -28.59
CA ILE A 335 -7.87 7.68 -27.58
C ILE A 335 -6.76 6.63 -27.65
N ASN A 336 -7.11 5.35 -27.76
CA ASN A 336 -6.13 4.29 -27.93
C ASN A 336 -5.25 4.55 -29.17
N LYS A 337 -5.83 4.98 -30.30
CA LYS A 337 -5.06 5.36 -31.50
C LYS A 337 -4.11 6.53 -31.24
N ILE A 338 -4.54 7.56 -30.49
CA ILE A 338 -3.70 8.70 -30.13
C ILE A 338 -2.54 8.26 -29.22
N VAL A 339 -2.83 7.44 -28.20
CA VAL A 339 -1.82 6.92 -27.29
C VAL A 339 -0.79 6.07 -28.03
N TYR A 340 -1.22 5.18 -28.94
CA TYR A 340 -0.29 4.40 -29.76
C TYR A 340 0.59 5.28 -30.63
N LYS A 341 0.05 6.35 -31.26
CA LYS A 341 0.86 7.30 -32.01
C LYS A 341 1.93 7.96 -31.14
N TYR A 342 1.62 8.35 -29.91
CA TYR A 342 2.60 8.93 -29.00
C TYR A 342 3.66 7.93 -28.54
N VAL A 343 3.29 6.66 -28.42
CA VAL A 343 4.25 5.57 -28.14
C VAL A 343 5.17 5.36 -29.33
N ASP A 344 4.64 5.29 -30.55
CA ASP A 344 5.42 5.12 -31.79
C ASP A 344 6.39 6.30 -32.02
N GLN A 345 6.00 7.51 -31.60
CA GLN A 345 6.85 8.71 -31.65
C GLN A 345 7.87 8.79 -30.50
N GLY A 346 7.82 7.87 -29.52
CA GLY A 346 8.69 7.89 -28.34
C GLY A 346 8.38 8.99 -27.33
N ILE A 347 7.23 9.67 -27.46
CA ILE A 347 6.75 10.73 -26.56
C ILE A 347 6.08 10.11 -25.33
N ALA A 348 5.44 8.95 -25.50
CA ALA A 348 4.75 8.26 -24.41
C ALA A 348 5.22 6.81 -24.25
N GLN A 349 4.99 6.24 -23.07
CA GLN A 349 5.19 4.83 -22.77
C GLN A 349 3.98 4.30 -22.02
N ILE A 350 3.41 3.18 -22.48
CA ILE A 350 2.34 2.50 -21.74
C ILE A 350 2.97 1.66 -20.63
N VAL A 351 2.42 1.79 -19.43
CA VAL A 351 2.87 1.11 -18.22
C VAL A 351 1.69 0.27 -17.70
N PRO A 352 1.74 -1.07 -17.83
CA PRO A 352 0.70 -1.92 -17.27
C PRO A 352 0.76 -1.85 -15.74
N GLY A 353 -0.36 -1.47 -15.13
CA GLY A 353 -0.51 -1.45 -13.68
C GLY A 353 -1.12 -2.72 -13.12
N VAL A 354 -1.66 -2.60 -11.91
CA VAL A 354 -2.22 -3.72 -11.16
C VAL A 354 -3.67 -3.42 -10.79
N LEU A 355 -4.58 -4.30 -11.22
CA LEU A 355 -5.99 -4.31 -10.85
C LEU A 355 -6.23 -5.38 -9.78
N PHE A 356 -6.56 -4.98 -8.56
CA PHE A 356 -6.95 -5.88 -7.48
C PHE A 356 -8.47 -5.97 -7.38
N ILE A 357 -9.03 -7.16 -7.56
CA ILE A 357 -10.47 -7.44 -7.42
C ILE A 357 -10.72 -8.24 -6.14
N ASP A 358 -11.28 -7.61 -5.13
CA ASP A 358 -11.70 -8.27 -3.89
C ASP A 358 -13.09 -8.90 -4.03
N GLU A 359 -13.32 -9.97 -3.28
CA GLU A 359 -14.59 -10.73 -3.26
C GLU A 359 -15.07 -11.17 -4.65
N VAL A 360 -14.15 -11.66 -5.50
CA VAL A 360 -14.40 -11.97 -6.92
C VAL A 360 -15.60 -12.89 -7.16
N HIS A 361 -15.93 -13.76 -6.20
CA HIS A 361 -17.13 -14.64 -6.23
C HIS A 361 -18.47 -13.87 -6.28
N MET A 362 -18.45 -12.55 -6.06
CA MET A 362 -19.61 -11.68 -6.21
C MET A 362 -19.84 -11.19 -7.64
N LEU A 363 -18.90 -11.42 -8.56
CA LEU A 363 -19.08 -11.17 -10.00
C LEU A 363 -20.00 -12.23 -10.62
N ASP A 364 -20.72 -11.82 -11.66
CA ASP A 364 -21.55 -12.72 -12.46
C ASP A 364 -20.84 -13.22 -13.71
N ILE A 365 -21.48 -14.17 -14.40
CA ILE A 365 -20.94 -14.79 -15.61
C ILE A 365 -20.64 -13.78 -16.74
N GLU A 366 -21.42 -12.70 -16.85
CA GLU A 366 -21.20 -11.62 -17.83
C GLU A 366 -19.88 -10.90 -17.54
N CYS A 367 -19.65 -10.56 -16.26
CA CYS A 367 -18.41 -9.95 -15.79
C CYS A 367 -17.20 -10.85 -16.04
N PHE A 368 -17.31 -12.15 -15.76
CA PHE A 368 -16.22 -13.10 -16.00
C PHE A 368 -15.91 -13.26 -17.48
N THR A 369 -16.93 -13.33 -18.34
CA THR A 369 -16.76 -13.40 -19.80
C THR A 369 -16.03 -12.16 -20.31
N TYR A 370 -16.41 -10.97 -19.82
CA TYR A 370 -15.76 -9.71 -20.17
C TYR A 370 -14.30 -9.65 -19.67
N LEU A 371 -14.06 -10.09 -18.43
CA LEU A 371 -12.72 -10.12 -17.83
C LEU A 371 -11.80 -11.10 -18.57
N ASN A 372 -12.31 -12.26 -18.97
CA ASN A 372 -11.55 -13.25 -19.72
C ASN A 372 -11.08 -12.71 -21.08
N ARG A 373 -11.98 -12.05 -21.82
CA ARG A 373 -11.62 -11.35 -23.08
C ARG A 373 -10.63 -10.21 -22.85
N THR A 374 -10.74 -9.50 -21.74
CA THR A 374 -9.81 -8.40 -21.43
C THR A 374 -8.40 -8.93 -21.14
N LEU A 375 -8.27 -10.03 -20.42
CA LEU A 375 -6.98 -10.65 -20.08
C LEU A 375 -6.20 -11.14 -21.31
N GLU A 376 -6.88 -11.44 -22.42
CA GLU A 376 -6.25 -11.78 -23.70
C GLU A 376 -5.58 -10.57 -24.38
N SER A 377 -5.88 -9.34 -23.94
CA SER A 377 -5.27 -8.14 -24.50
C SER A 377 -3.81 -7.98 -24.08
N ASN A 378 -2.97 -7.56 -25.02
CA ASN A 378 -1.57 -7.23 -24.74
C ASN A 378 -1.43 -6.10 -23.72
N LEU A 379 -2.37 -5.14 -23.72
CA LEU A 379 -2.40 -4.01 -22.78
C LEU A 379 -3.07 -4.34 -21.45
N ALA A 380 -3.52 -5.58 -21.22
CA ALA A 380 -4.18 -5.94 -19.99
C ALA A 380 -3.26 -5.67 -18.78
N PRO A 381 -3.77 -5.00 -17.73
CA PRO A 381 -3.03 -4.86 -16.49
C PRO A 381 -2.87 -6.22 -15.81
N ILE A 382 -1.99 -6.30 -14.82
CA ILE A 382 -1.89 -7.48 -13.96
C ILE A 382 -3.14 -7.52 -13.07
N VAL A 383 -3.89 -8.61 -13.13
CA VAL A 383 -5.14 -8.78 -12.38
C VAL A 383 -4.91 -9.70 -11.18
N ILE A 384 -5.10 -9.19 -9.98
CA ILE A 384 -5.04 -9.99 -8.74
C ILE A 384 -6.48 -10.14 -8.22
N LEU A 385 -6.99 -11.36 -8.25
CA LEU A 385 -8.30 -11.73 -7.74
C LEU A 385 -8.18 -12.20 -6.29
N ALA A 386 -9.15 -11.89 -5.44
CA ALA A 386 -9.22 -12.43 -4.09
C ALA A 386 -10.59 -13.04 -3.78
N THR A 387 -10.56 -14.20 -3.13
CA THR A 387 -11.77 -14.88 -2.67
C THR A 387 -11.59 -15.48 -1.28
N ASN A 388 -12.67 -15.50 -0.52
CA ASN A 388 -12.80 -16.23 0.74
C ASN A 388 -13.77 -17.43 0.64
N ARG A 389 -14.33 -17.70 -0.55
CA ARG A 389 -15.22 -18.83 -0.79
C ARG A 389 -14.48 -19.99 -1.44
N GLY A 390 -14.76 -21.20 -0.97
CA GLY A 390 -14.20 -22.45 -1.49
C GLY A 390 -14.97 -22.95 -2.71
N ILE A 391 -16.21 -23.39 -2.52
CA ILE A 391 -17.12 -23.82 -3.58
C ILE A 391 -18.39 -22.99 -3.46
N CYS A 392 -18.83 -22.37 -4.54
CA CYS A 392 -20.08 -21.63 -4.58
C CYS A 392 -20.61 -21.48 -6.00
N ASN A 393 -21.87 -21.10 -6.14
CA ASN A 393 -22.47 -20.85 -7.44
C ASN A 393 -21.81 -19.65 -8.12
N ILE A 394 -21.60 -19.75 -9.42
CA ILE A 394 -21.26 -18.61 -10.26
C ILE A 394 -22.51 -17.74 -10.36
N LYS A 395 -22.43 -16.49 -9.91
CA LYS A 395 -23.58 -15.61 -9.84
C LYS A 395 -24.21 -15.39 -11.22
N GLY A 396 -25.54 -15.40 -11.29
CA GLY A 396 -26.28 -15.39 -12.55
C GLY A 396 -26.47 -16.77 -13.20
N THR A 397 -25.95 -17.84 -12.59
CA THR A 397 -26.13 -19.22 -13.06
C THR A 397 -26.42 -20.17 -11.90
N ASN A 398 -26.84 -21.40 -12.21
CA ASN A 398 -26.98 -22.49 -11.24
C ASN A 398 -25.74 -23.39 -11.19
N ILE A 399 -24.64 -22.98 -11.83
CA ILE A 399 -23.42 -23.78 -11.93
C ILE A 399 -22.60 -23.57 -10.66
N ILE A 400 -22.33 -24.66 -9.95
CA ILE A 400 -21.41 -24.69 -8.82
C ILE A 400 -19.99 -24.79 -9.37
N SER A 401 -19.10 -23.90 -8.92
CA SER A 401 -17.69 -23.94 -9.30
C SER A 401 -16.77 -23.64 -8.12
N ALA A 402 -15.51 -24.04 -8.24
CA ALA A 402 -14.47 -23.61 -7.33
C ALA A 402 -14.38 -22.08 -7.34
N HIS A 403 -14.36 -21.50 -6.15
CA HIS A 403 -14.28 -20.06 -5.90
C HIS A 403 -15.39 -19.21 -6.51
N GLY A 404 -16.44 -19.81 -7.09
CA GLY A 404 -17.48 -19.11 -7.84
C GLY A 404 -16.97 -18.51 -9.15
N ILE A 405 -15.91 -19.08 -9.74
CA ILE A 405 -15.28 -18.62 -10.98
C ILE A 405 -15.53 -19.66 -12.08
N PRO A 406 -15.83 -19.27 -13.34
CA PRO A 406 -15.94 -20.21 -14.46
C PRO A 406 -14.64 -21.00 -14.70
N VAL A 407 -14.78 -22.27 -15.07
CA VAL A 407 -13.64 -23.18 -15.32
C VAL A 407 -12.67 -22.62 -16.35
N ASP A 408 -13.20 -22.00 -17.42
CA ASP A 408 -12.40 -21.38 -18.49
C ASP A 408 -11.42 -20.30 -17.97
N LEU A 409 -11.80 -19.57 -16.92
CA LEU A 409 -10.92 -18.60 -16.28
C LEU A 409 -10.02 -19.26 -15.24
N LEU A 410 -10.52 -20.25 -14.49
CA LEU A 410 -9.72 -21.01 -13.51
C LEU A 410 -8.49 -21.68 -14.16
N ASP A 411 -8.62 -22.19 -15.37
CA ASP A 411 -7.52 -22.84 -16.10
C ASP A 411 -6.42 -21.86 -16.53
N ARG A 412 -6.71 -20.54 -16.52
CA ARG A 412 -5.80 -19.48 -16.95
C ARG A 412 -5.11 -18.75 -15.78
N ILE A 413 -5.59 -18.93 -14.54
CA ILE A 413 -5.12 -18.18 -13.37
C ILE A 413 -4.20 -19.03 -12.48
N ILE A 414 -3.17 -18.40 -11.92
CA ILE A 414 -2.35 -19.03 -10.89
C ILE A 414 -3.06 -18.87 -9.55
N ILE A 415 -3.26 -19.96 -8.80
CA ILE A 415 -3.92 -19.94 -7.50
C ILE A 415 -2.88 -20.00 -6.37
N VAL A 416 -2.90 -19.01 -5.49
CA VAL A 416 -2.09 -18.97 -4.27
C VAL A 416 -3.00 -19.02 -3.06
N LYS A 417 -2.79 -20.06 -2.23
CA LYS A 417 -3.57 -20.30 -1.03
C LYS A 417 -2.99 -19.53 0.15
N THR A 418 -3.82 -18.75 0.85
CA THR A 418 -3.48 -18.15 2.14
C THR A 418 -4.08 -18.97 3.28
N MET A 419 -3.40 -18.96 4.43
CA MET A 419 -3.81 -19.73 5.62
C MET A 419 -4.29 -18.83 6.76
N LEU A 420 -4.88 -19.39 7.82
CA LEU A 420 -5.10 -18.64 9.06
C LEU A 420 -3.76 -18.36 9.73
N TYR A 421 -3.69 -17.25 10.47
CA TYR A 421 -2.52 -16.92 11.27
C TYR A 421 -2.49 -17.72 12.57
N ASN A 422 -1.29 -18.10 13.00
CA ASN A 422 -1.06 -18.71 14.31
C ASN A 422 -0.97 -17.63 15.41
N LYS A 423 -1.04 -18.04 16.70
CA LYS A 423 -0.97 -17.13 17.86
C LYS A 423 0.23 -16.18 17.80
N GLU A 424 1.40 -16.74 17.50
CA GLU A 424 2.66 -16.02 17.44
C GLU A 424 2.64 -14.94 16.34
N GLU A 425 2.11 -15.28 15.15
CA GLU A 425 1.98 -14.35 14.04
C GLU A 425 0.96 -13.24 14.36
N ILE A 426 -0.18 -13.58 14.97
CA ILE A 426 -1.19 -12.60 15.43
C ILE A 426 -0.56 -11.63 16.42
N LEU A 427 0.19 -12.14 17.40
CA LEU A 427 0.87 -11.33 18.41
C LEU A 427 1.86 -10.36 17.74
N GLN A 428 2.65 -10.82 16.78
CA GLN A 428 3.56 -9.97 16.02
C GLN A 428 2.82 -8.89 15.21
N VAL A 429 1.71 -9.24 14.55
CA VAL A 429 0.87 -8.26 13.84
C VAL A 429 0.30 -7.20 14.80
N LEU A 430 -0.16 -7.61 15.98
CA LEU A 430 -0.65 -6.69 17.02
C LEU A 430 0.46 -5.78 17.55
N LYS A 431 1.68 -6.30 17.77
CA LYS A 431 2.85 -5.48 18.15
C LYS A 431 3.14 -4.40 17.11
N LEU A 432 3.19 -4.78 15.84
CA LEU A 432 3.39 -3.84 14.74
C LEU A 432 2.29 -2.78 14.73
N ARG A 433 1.02 -3.19 14.85
CA ARG A 433 -0.10 -2.25 14.87
C ARG A 433 -0.01 -1.26 16.02
N CYS A 434 0.33 -1.72 17.22
CA CYS A 434 0.56 -0.85 18.38
C CYS A 434 1.71 0.14 18.14
N LYS A 435 2.81 -0.29 17.50
CA LYS A 435 3.93 0.59 17.14
C LYS A 435 3.49 1.68 16.15
N PHE A 436 2.80 1.30 15.09
CA PHE A 436 2.29 2.24 14.07
C PHE A 436 1.31 3.27 14.65
N GLU A 437 0.38 2.82 15.50
CA GLU A 437 -0.63 3.71 16.11
C GLU A 437 -0.13 4.41 17.39
N LYS A 438 1.15 4.22 17.75
CA LYS A 438 1.79 4.75 18.97
C LYS A 438 0.97 4.42 20.23
N ILE A 439 0.55 3.16 20.35
CA ILE A 439 -0.22 2.63 21.47
C ILE A 439 0.73 1.91 22.42
N LYS A 440 0.74 2.35 23.69
CA LYS A 440 1.50 1.67 24.75
C LYS A 440 0.59 0.63 25.41
N ILE A 441 0.98 -0.64 25.33
CA ILE A 441 0.23 -1.80 25.84
C ILE A 441 1.16 -2.69 26.66
N GLU A 442 0.63 -3.33 27.70
CA GLU A 442 1.37 -4.32 28.49
C GLU A 442 1.47 -5.67 27.77
N ASN A 443 2.51 -6.47 28.07
CA ASN A 443 2.71 -7.76 27.41
C ASN A 443 1.58 -8.75 27.69
N GLU A 444 1.05 -8.77 28.92
CA GLU A 444 -0.11 -9.60 29.30
C GLU A 444 -1.38 -9.21 28.53
N ALA A 445 -1.61 -7.90 28.40
CA ALA A 445 -2.72 -7.32 27.65
C ALA A 445 -2.63 -7.69 26.16
N LEU A 446 -1.43 -7.63 25.59
CA LEU A 446 -1.15 -8.02 24.22
C LEU A 446 -1.36 -9.53 23.99
N ASN A 447 -0.89 -10.39 24.90
CA ASN A 447 -1.10 -11.83 24.84
C ASN A 447 -2.60 -12.18 24.88
N TYR A 448 -3.36 -11.52 25.76
CA TYR A 448 -4.80 -11.69 25.85
C TYR A 448 -5.53 -11.24 24.57
N LEU A 449 -5.11 -10.14 23.93
CA LEU A 449 -5.62 -9.75 22.61
C LEU A 449 -5.30 -10.78 21.52
N ALA A 450 -4.13 -11.42 21.57
CA ALA A 450 -3.78 -12.47 20.63
C ALA A 450 -4.69 -13.70 20.80
N ASP A 451 -5.03 -14.08 22.04
CA ASP A 451 -6.02 -15.12 22.33
C ASP A 451 -7.41 -14.77 21.78
N ILE A 452 -7.85 -13.52 21.95
CA ILE A 452 -9.08 -13.01 21.32
C ILE A 452 -9.00 -13.11 19.79
N GLY A 453 -7.83 -12.83 19.21
CA GLY A 453 -7.59 -12.90 17.76
C GLY A 453 -7.77 -14.32 17.18
N ILE A 454 -7.35 -15.35 17.92
CA ILE A 454 -7.53 -16.76 17.55
C ILE A 454 -8.98 -17.19 17.71
N ASN A 455 -9.58 -16.89 18.86
CA ASN A 455 -10.93 -17.35 19.20
C ASN A 455 -11.99 -16.67 18.31
N CYS A 456 -11.80 -15.38 18.01
CA CYS A 456 -12.73 -14.58 17.23
C CYS A 456 -12.16 -14.31 15.83
N SER A 457 -11.40 -13.21 15.67
CA SER A 457 -10.69 -12.88 14.43
C SER A 457 -9.62 -11.82 14.68
N LEU A 458 -8.57 -11.82 13.84
CA LEU A 458 -7.54 -10.78 13.86
C LEU A 458 -8.12 -9.36 13.65
N ARG A 459 -9.11 -9.23 12.76
CA ARG A 459 -9.78 -7.95 12.49
C ARG A 459 -10.43 -7.39 13.75
N TYR A 460 -11.15 -8.25 14.49
CA TYR A 460 -11.79 -7.85 15.73
C TYR A 460 -10.76 -7.46 16.80
N ALA A 461 -9.70 -8.27 16.98
CA ALA A 461 -8.63 -7.94 17.94
C ALA A 461 -7.96 -6.58 17.65
N ILE A 462 -7.70 -6.27 16.37
CA ILE A 462 -7.17 -4.95 15.97
C ILE A 462 -8.17 -3.83 16.27
N GLN A 463 -9.46 -4.03 15.98
CA GLN A 463 -10.51 -3.04 16.24
C GLN A 463 -10.65 -2.70 17.73
N LEU A 464 -10.31 -3.60 18.64
CA LEU A 464 -10.35 -3.35 20.08
C LEU A 464 -9.24 -2.40 20.58
N LEU A 465 -8.14 -2.22 19.83
CA LEU A 465 -7.03 -1.36 20.25
C LEU A 465 -7.44 0.11 20.40
N THR A 466 -8.21 0.65 19.45
CA THR A 466 -8.68 2.04 19.47
C THR A 466 -9.58 2.35 20.67
N PRO A 467 -10.68 1.61 20.94
CA PRO A 467 -11.50 1.83 22.12
C PRO A 467 -10.73 1.56 23.42
N ALA A 468 -9.83 0.57 23.46
CA ALA A 468 -8.96 0.35 24.63
C ALA A 468 -8.03 1.55 24.91
N LYS A 469 -7.48 2.18 23.86
CA LYS A 469 -6.68 3.42 23.98
C LYS A 469 -7.51 4.57 24.57
N ILE A 470 -8.74 4.76 24.10
CA ILE A 470 -9.65 5.81 24.58
C ILE A 470 -10.01 5.57 26.06
N LEU A 471 -10.38 4.34 26.41
CA LEU A 471 -10.75 3.97 27.78
C LEU A 471 -9.57 4.10 28.74
N SER A 472 -8.37 3.68 28.32
CA SER A 472 -7.14 3.84 29.10
C SER A 472 -6.87 5.30 29.43
N LYS A 473 -6.97 6.19 28.43
CA LYS A 473 -6.78 7.63 28.62
C LYS A 473 -7.80 8.23 29.59
N ARG A 474 -9.08 7.87 29.46
CA ARG A 474 -10.14 8.33 30.38
C ARG A 474 -9.92 7.87 31.82
N LYS A 475 -9.35 6.68 32.01
CA LYS A 475 -8.97 6.15 33.33
C LYS A 475 -7.62 6.68 33.85
N GLY A 476 -7.00 7.65 33.16
CA GLY A 476 -5.70 8.21 33.55
C GLY A 476 -4.52 7.26 33.39
N LYS A 477 -4.69 6.10 32.72
CA LYS A 477 -3.62 5.11 32.56
C LYS A 477 -2.75 5.41 31.34
N LYS A 478 -1.42 5.36 31.55
CA LYS A 478 -0.40 5.55 30.50
C LYS A 478 -0.20 4.34 29.58
N LYS A 479 -0.53 3.13 30.04
CA LYS A 479 -0.46 1.87 29.30
C LYS A 479 -1.80 1.14 29.37
N ILE A 480 -2.13 0.38 28.33
CA ILE A 480 -3.31 -0.49 28.28
C ILE A 480 -3.00 -1.79 29.02
N ASN A 481 -3.79 -2.10 30.05
CA ASN A 481 -3.72 -3.34 30.83
C ASN A 481 -4.79 -4.33 30.39
N LYS A 482 -4.66 -5.60 30.81
CA LYS A 482 -5.61 -6.68 30.51
C LYS A 482 -7.07 -6.32 30.87
N CYS A 483 -7.31 -5.77 32.06
CA CYS A 483 -8.66 -5.38 32.50
C CYS A 483 -9.34 -4.37 31.57
N ILE A 484 -8.58 -3.48 30.91
CA ILE A 484 -9.15 -2.53 29.96
C ILE A 484 -9.66 -3.28 28.73
N ILE A 485 -8.90 -4.25 28.23
CA ILE A 485 -9.30 -5.06 27.08
C ILE A 485 -10.52 -5.92 27.44
N GLU A 486 -10.56 -6.50 28.64
CA GLU A 486 -11.72 -7.27 29.12
C GLU A 486 -12.99 -6.42 29.11
N ILE A 487 -12.94 -5.19 29.66
CA ILE A 487 -14.07 -4.25 29.65
C ILE A 487 -14.47 -3.88 28.22
N VAL A 488 -13.52 -3.59 27.34
CA VAL A 488 -13.83 -3.24 25.95
C VAL A 488 -14.43 -4.45 25.22
N SER A 489 -13.90 -5.65 25.46
CA SER A 489 -14.40 -6.87 24.85
C SER A 489 -15.80 -7.26 25.33
N SER A 490 -16.20 -6.87 26.55
CA SER A 490 -17.55 -7.11 27.05
C SER A 490 -18.57 -6.14 26.46
N ILE A 491 -18.16 -4.91 26.14
CA ILE A 491 -19.02 -3.89 25.52
C ILE A 491 -19.19 -4.13 24.02
N PHE A 492 -18.09 -4.43 23.32
CA PHE A 492 -18.11 -4.61 21.87
C PHE A 492 -18.11 -6.10 21.52
N PHE A 493 -19.25 -6.62 21.06
CA PHE A 493 -19.34 -8.03 20.66
C PHE A 493 -18.67 -8.32 19.32
N ASP A 494 -18.05 -9.49 19.20
CA ASP A 494 -17.67 -10.06 17.91
C ASP A 494 -18.87 -10.75 17.24
N THR A 495 -18.71 -11.14 15.98
CA THR A 495 -19.77 -11.75 15.18
C THR A 495 -20.28 -13.07 15.78
N LYS A 496 -19.43 -13.90 16.41
CA LYS A 496 -19.86 -15.18 17.00
C LYS A 496 -20.72 -14.93 18.25
N ARG A 497 -20.29 -14.04 19.14
CA ARG A 497 -21.08 -13.69 20.33
C ARG A 497 -22.38 -12.99 19.97
N SER A 498 -22.35 -12.07 19.00
CA SER A 498 -23.56 -11.39 18.51
C SER A 498 -24.57 -12.38 17.90
N THR A 499 -24.11 -13.31 17.07
CA THR A 499 -25.00 -14.33 16.48
C THR A 499 -25.58 -15.28 17.53
N GLN A 500 -24.80 -15.70 18.53
CA GLN A 500 -25.30 -16.51 19.64
C GLN A 500 -26.40 -15.79 20.43
N LEU A 501 -26.23 -14.50 20.71
CA LEU A 501 -27.22 -13.69 21.41
C LEU A 501 -28.53 -13.58 20.61
N LEU A 502 -28.44 -13.34 19.30
CA LEU A 502 -29.60 -13.32 18.41
C LEU A 502 -30.31 -14.69 18.38
N LEU A 503 -29.54 -15.79 18.39
CA LEU A 503 -30.08 -17.14 18.40
C LEU A 503 -30.78 -17.51 19.73
N SER A 504 -30.28 -17.00 20.86
CA SER A 504 -30.93 -17.21 22.17
C SER A 504 -32.22 -16.40 22.31
N ASP A 505 -32.27 -15.22 21.71
CA ASP A 505 -33.39 -14.29 21.81
C ASP A 505 -34.26 -14.26 20.53
N LYS A 506 -34.28 -15.35 19.75
CA LYS A 506 -35.01 -15.45 18.46
C LYS A 506 -36.42 -14.86 18.51
N ASN A 507 -37.18 -15.16 19.56
CA ASN A 507 -38.57 -14.73 19.70
C ASN A 507 -38.76 -13.21 19.82
N LYS A 508 -37.68 -12.45 20.11
CA LYS A 508 -37.68 -10.99 20.20
C LYS A 508 -37.32 -10.32 18.87
N TYR A 509 -36.84 -11.08 17.89
CA TYR A 509 -36.41 -10.56 16.59
C TYR A 509 -37.40 -10.99 15.50
N LEU A 510 -37.61 -10.11 14.51
CA LEU A 510 -38.41 -10.43 13.33
C LEU A 510 -37.59 -11.29 12.37
N TYR A 511 -38.22 -12.38 11.90
CA TYR A 511 -37.71 -13.42 10.99
C TYR A 511 -36.74 -14.43 11.61
#